data_AF-I3UT56-F1
#
_entry.id   AF-I3UT56-F1
#
_cell.length_a   1.000
_cell.length_b   1.000
_cell.length_c   1.000
_cell.angle_alpha   90.00
_cell.angle_beta   90.00
_cell.angle_gamma   90.00
#
_symmetry.space_group_name_H-M   'P 1'
#
loop_
_entity.id
_entity.type
_entity.pdbx_description
1 polymer ?
#
loop_
_entity_poly.entity_id
_entity_poly.type
_entity_poly.pdbx_seq_one_letter_code
_entity_poly.pdbx_strand_id
1 'polypeptide(L)'
;MKHSMVTCQNCGKAMVPRATYSRGFWGYSPSSNHCPFCLSENWHGGNPGLGTRLFALIGLALGVLACVLMGAFLFKVQWWLGVEGQWPLLSLTTCAVSVIAGYRFYNWFVDF
;
A
#
# COMPACT_ATOMS: atom_id res chain seq x y z
N MET A 1 11.22 -35.58 7.98
CA MET A 1 11.30 -34.38 7.11
C MET A 1 12.56 -33.63 7.48
N LYS A 2 13.55 -33.47 6.58
CA LYS A 2 14.75 -32.66 6.86
C LYS A 2 14.29 -31.22 7.08
N HIS A 3 14.46 -30.68 8.29
CA HIS A 3 14.19 -29.28 8.54
C HIS A 3 15.26 -28.45 7.83
N SER A 4 15.00 -28.08 6.57
CA SER A 4 15.83 -27.12 5.84
C SER A 4 15.67 -25.77 6.52
N MET A 5 16.63 -25.41 7.37
CA MET A 5 16.77 -24.05 7.85
C MET A 5 17.01 -23.13 6.64
N VAL A 6 16.31 -22.01 6.58
CA VAL A 6 16.46 -21.00 5.54
C VAL A 6 16.84 -19.68 6.21
N THR A 7 17.77 -18.96 5.62
CA THR A 7 18.21 -17.66 6.12
C THR A 7 17.26 -16.57 5.66
N CYS A 8 16.80 -15.72 6.58
CA CYS A 8 16.04 -14.53 6.22
C CYS A 8 16.96 -13.51 5.53
N GLN A 9 16.58 -13.02 4.35
CA GLN A 9 17.37 -12.02 3.61
C GLN A 9 17.33 -10.62 4.23
N ASN A 10 16.38 -10.35 5.12
CA ASN A 10 16.21 -9.05 5.74
C ASN A 10 17.02 -8.92 7.05
N CYS A 11 16.97 -9.92 7.94
CA CYS A 11 17.70 -9.89 9.22
C CYS A 11 18.91 -10.82 9.29
N GLY A 12 19.17 -11.63 8.27
CA GLY A 12 20.31 -12.55 8.20
C GLY A 12 20.23 -13.76 9.15
N LYS A 13 19.17 -13.88 9.96
CA LYS A 13 19.02 -14.99 10.90
C LYS A 13 18.46 -16.23 10.21
N ALA A 14 19.02 -17.39 10.55
CA ALA A 14 18.52 -18.68 10.11
C ALA A 14 17.25 -19.06 10.87
N MET A 15 16.25 -19.55 10.16
CA MET A 15 14.97 -19.95 10.73
C MET A 15 14.36 -21.13 9.98
N VAL A 16 13.42 -21.81 10.63
CA VAL A 16 12.59 -22.82 9.98
C VAL A 16 11.30 -22.13 9.51
N PRO A 17 10.96 -22.15 8.21
CA PRO A 17 9.70 -21.59 7.73
C PRO A 17 8.53 -22.23 8.47
N ARG A 18 7.75 -21.40 9.17
CA ARG A 18 6.47 -21.82 9.74
C ARG A 18 5.37 -21.05 9.03
N ALA A 19 4.50 -21.79 8.33
CA ALA A 19 3.26 -21.23 7.84
C ALA A 19 2.35 -20.95 9.03
N THR A 20 1.97 -19.69 9.17
CA THR A 20 0.88 -19.30 10.07
C THR A 20 -0.42 -19.66 9.36
N TYR A 21 -1.28 -20.40 10.04
CA TYR A 21 -2.59 -20.75 9.51
C TYR A 21 -3.61 -19.81 10.13
N SER A 22 -4.43 -19.16 9.30
CA SER A 22 -5.60 -18.44 9.77
C SER A 22 -6.85 -19.28 9.55
N ARG A 23 -7.86 -19.06 10.40
CA ARG A 23 -9.14 -19.74 10.30
C ARG A 23 -10.01 -18.97 9.30
N GLY A 24 -10.16 -19.51 8.09
CA GLY A 24 -11.07 -19.02 7.07
C GLY A 24 -12.45 -19.68 7.17
N PHE A 25 -13.38 -19.19 6.36
CA PHE A 25 -14.77 -19.68 6.31
C PHE A 25 -14.87 -21.18 5.95
N TRP A 26 -13.87 -21.72 5.22
CA TRP A 26 -13.80 -23.12 4.76
C TRP A 26 -12.68 -23.93 5.43
N GLY A 27 -12.18 -23.50 6.60
CA GLY A 27 -11.15 -24.22 7.36
C GLY A 27 -9.86 -23.43 7.55
N TYR A 28 -8.76 -24.13 7.85
CA TYR A 28 -7.46 -23.50 8.04
C TYR A 28 -6.74 -23.32 6.71
N SER A 29 -6.51 -22.07 6.29
CA SER A 29 -5.68 -21.77 5.12
C SER A 29 -4.36 -21.15 5.58
N PRO A 30 -3.23 -21.47 4.90
CA PRO A 30 -1.97 -20.78 5.16
C PRO A 30 -2.16 -19.28 4.88
N SER A 31 -2.00 -18.43 5.90
CA SER A 31 -2.31 -17.00 5.82
C SER A 31 -1.06 -16.16 5.56
N SER A 32 0.07 -16.52 6.18
CA SER A 32 1.35 -15.84 5.93
C SER A 32 2.53 -16.67 6.45
N ASN A 33 3.69 -16.48 5.82
CA ASN A 33 4.99 -16.91 6.34
C ASN A 33 5.79 -15.64 6.67
N HIS A 34 6.02 -15.35 7.95
CA HIS A 34 6.83 -14.21 8.38
C HIS A 34 8.08 -14.68 9.12
N CYS A 35 9.14 -13.88 9.09
CA CYS A 35 10.33 -14.15 9.89
C CYS A 35 10.03 -13.92 11.39
N PRO A 36 10.31 -14.86 12.31
CA PRO A 36 10.02 -14.68 13.73
C PRO A 36 10.95 -13.68 14.41
N PHE A 37 12.05 -13.28 13.75
CA PHE A 37 13.01 -12.34 14.34
C PHE A 37 12.78 -10.90 13.93
N CYS A 38 12.50 -10.65 12.65
CA CYS A 38 12.26 -9.30 12.13
C CYS A 38 10.83 -9.06 11.63
N LEU A 39 9.94 -10.05 11.78
CA LEU A 39 8.53 -10.00 11.37
C LEU A 39 8.32 -9.66 9.88
N SER A 40 9.36 -9.80 9.05
CA SER A 40 9.27 -9.54 7.62
C SER A 40 8.57 -10.68 6.89
N GLU A 41 7.54 -10.35 6.12
CA GLU A 41 6.83 -11.30 5.25
C GLU A 41 7.63 -11.65 3.99
N ASN A 42 8.50 -10.73 3.55
CA ASN A 42 9.40 -10.90 2.39
C ASN A 42 10.76 -11.50 2.78
N TRP A 43 10.80 -12.31 3.83
CA TRP A 43 12.04 -12.88 4.36
C TRP A 43 12.78 -13.78 3.36
N HIS A 44 12.06 -14.34 2.40
CA HIS A 44 12.61 -15.16 1.32
C HIS A 44 13.40 -14.34 0.29
N GLY A 45 13.27 -13.00 0.30
CA GLY A 45 13.78 -12.12 -0.75
C GLY A 45 13.29 -12.45 -2.15
N GLY A 46 12.19 -13.21 -2.26
CA GLY A 46 11.50 -13.42 -3.51
C GLY A 46 10.93 -12.08 -3.98
N ASN A 47 11.09 -11.80 -5.27
CA ASN A 47 10.33 -10.72 -5.91
C ASN A 47 8.84 -10.91 -5.54
N PRO A 48 8.13 -9.86 -5.06
CA PRO A 48 6.69 -9.97 -4.85
C PRO A 48 6.04 -10.55 -6.09
N GLY A 49 5.12 -11.49 -5.90
CA GLY A 49 4.47 -12.19 -7.00
C GLY A 49 3.93 -11.20 -8.04
N LEU A 50 3.92 -11.59 -9.32
CA LEU A 50 3.48 -10.72 -10.41
C LEU A 50 2.08 -10.15 -10.14
N GLY A 51 1.19 -10.92 -9.51
CA GLY A 51 -0.12 -10.46 -9.03
C GLY A 51 -0.04 -9.32 -8.02
N THR A 52 0.79 -9.43 -6.98
CA THR A 52 0.98 -8.38 -5.96
C THR A 52 1.54 -7.09 -6.58
N ARG A 53 2.45 -7.22 -7.56
CA ARG A 53 3.00 -6.07 -8.30
C ARG A 53 1.95 -5.40 -9.16
N LEU A 54 1.16 -6.17 -9.90
CA LEU A 54 0.07 -5.64 -10.71
C LEU A 54 -0.99 -4.97 -9.82
N PHE A 55 -1.30 -5.56 -8.67
CA PHE A 55 -2.25 -4.98 -7.72
C PHE A 55 -1.76 -3.65 -7.16
N ALA A 56 -0.47 -3.55 -6.80
CA ALA A 56 0.15 -2.29 -6.39
C ALA A 56 0.14 -1.25 -7.51
N LEU A 57 0.35 -1.64 -8.77
CA LEU A 57 0.27 -0.74 -9.93
C LEU A 57 -1.16 -0.25 -10.17
N ILE A 58 -2.16 -1.12 -10.03
CA ILE A 58 -3.59 -0.75 -10.11
C ILE A 58 -3.93 0.23 -8.98
N GLY A 59 -3.47 -0.06 -7.74
CA GLY A 59 -3.62 0.84 -6.61
C GLY A 59 -3.00 2.21 -6.88
N LEU A 60 -1.82 2.26 -7.48
CA LEU A 60 -1.16 3.52 -7.85
C LEU A 60 -1.99 4.29 -8.88
N ALA A 61 -2.47 3.61 -9.93
CA ALA A 61 -3.33 4.24 -10.94
C ALA A 61 -4.61 4.81 -10.34
N LEU A 62 -5.27 4.06 -9.44
CA LEU A 62 -6.46 4.51 -8.74
C LEU A 62 -6.17 5.66 -7.76
N GLY A 63 -5.02 5.64 -7.07
CA GLY A 63 -4.56 6.72 -6.20
C GLY A 63 -4.32 8.02 -6.96
N VAL A 64 -3.67 7.95 -8.13
CA VAL A 64 -3.49 9.12 -9.01
C VAL A 64 -4.84 9.63 -9.51
N LEU A 65 -5.76 8.75 -9.88
CA LEU A 65 -7.11 9.14 -10.29
C LEU A 65 -7.85 9.87 -9.14
N ALA A 66 -7.74 9.37 -7.90
CA ALA A 66 -8.28 10.03 -6.72
C ALA A 66 -7.65 11.41 -6.47
N CYS A 67 -6.33 11.56 -6.64
CA CYS A 67 -5.65 12.86 -6.58
C CYS A 67 -6.26 13.86 -7.56
N VAL A 68 -6.41 13.46 -8.83
CA VAL A 68 -6.92 14.33 -9.89
C VAL A 68 -8.37 14.73 -9.64
N LEU A 69 -9.22 13.77 -9.27
CA LEU A 69 -10.63 14.04 -8.97
C LEU A 69 -10.79 14.98 -7.77
N MET A 70 -10.02 14.76 -6.69
CA MET A 70 -10.08 15.62 -5.51
C MET A 70 -9.57 17.03 -5.81
N GLY A 71 -8.47 17.14 -6.55
CA GLY A 71 -7.95 18.43 -7.01
C GLY A 71 -8.97 19.18 -7.86
N ALA A 72 -9.53 18.52 -8.88
CA ALA A 72 -10.54 19.10 -9.75
C ALA A 72 -11.79 19.56 -8.97
N PHE A 73 -12.25 18.77 -8.00
CA PHE A 73 -13.36 19.15 -7.13
C PHE A 73 -13.05 20.41 -6.32
N LEU A 74 -11.90 20.47 -5.65
CA LEU A 74 -11.51 21.63 -4.84
C LEU A 74 -11.33 22.90 -5.67
N PHE A 75 -10.71 22.81 -6.85
CA PHE A 75 -10.61 23.95 -7.77
C PHE A 75 -11.99 24.38 -8.27
N LYS A 76 -12.90 23.43 -8.54
CA LYS A 76 -14.27 23.78 -8.94
C LYS A 76 -15.02 24.52 -7.83
N VAL A 77 -14.82 24.16 -6.56
CA VAL A 77 -15.37 24.88 -5.41
C VAL A 77 -14.78 26.29 -5.30
N GLN A 78 -13.46 26.44 -5.49
CA GLN A 78 -12.82 27.76 -5.51
C GLN A 78 -13.35 28.66 -6.62
N TRP A 79 -13.60 28.09 -7.80
CA TRP A 79 -14.22 28.80 -8.92
C TRP A 79 -15.64 29.28 -8.58
N TRP A 80 -16.47 28.42 -7.96
CA TRP A 80 -17.83 28.79 -7.53
C TRP A 80 -17.84 29.94 -6.52
N LEU A 81 -16.83 30.00 -5.65
CA LEU A 81 -16.70 31.05 -4.64
C LEU A 81 -16.06 32.32 -5.21
N GLY A 82 -15.58 32.32 -6.46
CA GLY A 82 -14.91 33.46 -7.07
C GLY A 82 -13.53 33.79 -6.47
N VAL A 83 -12.95 32.85 -5.70
CA VAL A 83 -11.67 33.01 -4.99
C VAL A 83 -10.50 32.39 -5.77
N GLU A 84 -10.79 31.81 -6.94
CA GLU A 84 -9.80 31.13 -7.76
C GLU A 84 -8.65 32.08 -8.16
N GLY A 85 -7.42 31.67 -7.86
CA GLY A 85 -6.21 32.41 -8.22
C GLY A 85 -5.91 33.67 -7.41
N GLN A 86 -6.80 34.11 -6.51
CA GLN A 86 -6.56 35.29 -5.66
C GLN A 86 -5.51 35.03 -4.58
N TRP A 87 -5.41 33.79 -4.09
CA TRP A 87 -4.55 33.41 -2.98
C TRP A 87 -3.64 32.25 -3.40
N PRO A 88 -2.36 32.50 -3.73
CA PRO A 88 -1.45 31.45 -4.19
C PRO A 88 -1.24 30.36 -3.13
N LEU A 89 -1.28 30.72 -1.85
CA LEU A 89 -1.24 29.76 -0.73
C LEU A 89 -2.45 28.81 -0.76
N LEU A 90 -3.64 29.31 -1.09
CA LEU A 90 -4.85 28.48 -1.14
C LEU A 90 -4.75 27.44 -2.26
N SER A 91 -4.29 27.84 -3.44
CA SER A 91 -4.04 26.91 -4.56
C SER A 91 -2.96 25.88 -4.23
N LEU A 92 -1.94 26.28 -3.46
CA LEU A 92 -0.89 25.36 -3.01
C LEU A 92 -1.42 24.36 -1.97
N THR A 93 -2.29 24.82 -1.06
CA THR A 93 -2.94 23.93 -0.10
C THR A 93 -3.92 22.96 -0.75
N THR A 94 -4.67 23.35 -1.78
CA THR A 94 -5.55 22.41 -2.50
C THR A 94 -4.76 21.32 -3.22
N CYS A 95 -3.63 21.68 -3.84
CA CYS A 95 -2.71 20.69 -4.41
C CYS A 95 -2.11 19.76 -3.33
N ALA A 96 -1.72 20.29 -2.17
CA ALA A 96 -1.20 19.47 -1.08
C ALA A 96 -2.27 18.49 -0.57
N VAL A 97 -3.50 18.96 -0.37
CA VAL A 97 -4.63 18.13 0.08
C VAL A 97 -4.97 17.06 -0.94
N SER A 98 -4.96 17.36 -2.25
CA SER A 98 -5.26 16.37 -3.28
C SER A 98 -4.21 15.26 -3.34
N VAL A 99 -2.92 15.60 -3.23
CA VAL A 99 -1.83 14.62 -3.17
C VAL A 99 -1.94 13.76 -1.91
N ILE A 100 -2.21 14.36 -0.74
CA ILE A 100 -2.42 13.62 0.51
C ILE A 100 -3.61 12.67 0.38
N ALA A 101 -4.70 13.11 -0.26
CA ALA A 101 -5.89 12.28 -0.44
C ALA A 101 -5.61 11.03 -1.28
N GLY A 102 -4.96 11.17 -2.44
CA GLY A 102 -4.64 9.99 -3.26
C GLY A 102 -3.53 9.12 -2.66
N TYR A 103 -2.58 9.69 -1.91
CA TYR A 103 -1.63 8.91 -1.12
C TYR A 103 -2.32 8.06 -0.04
N ARG A 104 -3.24 8.66 0.72
CA ARG A 104 -4.02 7.91 1.73
C ARG A 104 -4.91 6.86 1.09
N PHE A 105 -5.49 7.14 -0.08
CA PHE A 105 -6.28 6.16 -0.83
C PHE A 105 -5.41 4.99 -1.31
N TYR A 106 -4.22 5.27 -1.85
CA TYR A 106 -3.27 4.25 -2.28
C TYR A 106 -2.91 3.29 -1.13
N ASN A 107 -2.50 3.84 0.02
CA ASN A 107 -2.17 3.01 1.18
C ASN A 107 -3.38 2.18 1.62
N TRP A 108 -4.56 2.80 1.73
CA TRP A 108 -5.79 2.07 2.08
C TRP A 108 -6.13 0.93 1.10
N PHE A 109 -5.88 1.11 -0.21
CA PHE A 109 -6.16 0.11 -1.23
C PHE A 109 -5.14 -1.03 -1.26
N VAL A 110 -3.86 -0.73 -1.05
CA VAL A 110 -2.78 -1.73 -1.10
C VAL A 110 -2.65 -2.51 0.21
N ASP A 111 -3.02 -1.90 1.34
CA ASP A 111 -3.02 -2.55 2.66
C ASP A 111 -4.27 -3.43 2.92
N PHE A 112 -5.17 -3.58 1.93
CA PHE A 112 -6.41 -4.38 1.98
C PHE A 112 -6.26 -5.73 1.27
#